data_AF-A0A1V5EDA6-F1
#
_entry.id   AF-A0A1V5EDA6-F1
#
_cell.length_a   1.000
_cell.length_b   1.000
_cell.length_c   1.000
_cell.angle_alpha   90.00
_cell.angle_beta   90.00
_cell.angle_gamma   90.00
#
_symmetry.space_group_name_H-M   'P 1'
#
loop_
_entity.id
_entity.type
_entity.pdbx_description
1 polymer ?
#
loop_
_entity_poly.entity_id
_entity_poly.type
_entity_poly.pdbx_seq_one_letter_code
_entity_poly.pdbx_strand_id
1 'polypeptide(L)'
;MAAPIFLLAHVALWDQFFGITYPVLEENALWSFAPHDISMILALTGEEPESVQATGGNYLHRRIADVTTTHLAFPSGIRAHVFVSWLHPFKDQKLVVVGDRKMAVFDDTVPWPEKLLLYHHEIVWKNNVPVPAKGEPERVAGIPEQEPLRLECEHFLHCIATGTPPVTDGREGLRVLRVLNASQQSLDRNGAQISLRAAAPAAKGQASEPSAHFAHETAVVDEGCHIGAGTKIWHFSHVLKGSRIGENCNIGQNVVIGPDVTIGRGCKIQNNVSVYKGVTLEDGVFCGPSVVFTNIINPRAEISKMDQVRPSLVKKGATIGANATIVCGVTIGVYAFVGAGAVVTKDVPDHALCVGNPARVTGWACACGERLPKRTVCKACGRKYKKGKGGLTEA
;
A
#
# COMPACT_ATOMS: atom_id res chain seq x y z
N MET A 1 -10.50 40.97 -3.00
CA MET A 1 -9.74 39.71 -3.00
C MET A 1 -9.80 39.15 -1.59
N ALA A 2 -10.44 38.00 -1.38
CA ALA A 2 -10.42 37.33 -0.09
C ALA A 2 -8.98 36.87 0.20
N ALA A 3 -8.50 37.09 1.42
CA ALA A 3 -7.18 36.58 1.82
C ALA A 3 -7.20 35.05 1.81
N PRO A 4 -6.13 34.38 1.36
CA PRO A 4 -6.06 32.92 1.40
C PRO A 4 -6.17 32.42 2.84
N ILE A 5 -7.03 31.43 3.07
CA ILE A 5 -7.17 30.77 4.37
C ILE A 5 -5.88 29.98 4.63
N PHE A 6 -5.30 30.18 5.82
CA PHE A 6 -4.06 29.54 6.23
C PHE A 6 -4.31 28.68 7.48
N LEU A 7 -3.93 27.41 7.44
CA LEU A 7 -4.05 26.47 8.55
C LEU A 7 -2.68 26.17 9.12
N LEU A 8 -2.53 26.21 10.43
CA LEU A 8 -1.27 26.03 11.10
C LEU A 8 -1.43 25.04 12.24
N ALA A 9 -0.82 23.87 12.12
CA ALA A 9 -0.74 22.89 13.20
C ALA A 9 0.67 22.86 13.80
N HIS A 10 0.76 22.96 15.11
CA HIS A 10 1.97 22.85 15.90
C HIS A 10 1.75 21.77 16.95
N VAL A 11 2.47 20.65 16.82
CA VAL A 11 2.49 19.61 17.86
C VAL A 11 3.93 19.29 18.21
N ALA A 12 4.30 19.69 19.41
CA ALA A 12 5.64 19.55 19.93
C ALA A 12 5.51 19.00 21.35
N LEU A 13 5.84 17.72 21.54
CA LEU A 13 5.76 17.10 22.86
C LEU A 13 7.17 17.00 23.42
N TRP A 14 7.39 17.65 24.58
CA TRP A 14 8.49 17.26 25.46
C TRP A 14 8.00 16.07 26.27
N ASP A 15 8.36 14.86 25.85
CA ASP A 15 8.00 13.68 26.61
C ASP A 15 8.90 13.59 27.84
N GLN A 16 8.40 14.08 28.98
CA GLN A 16 9.03 13.89 30.28
C GLN A 16 8.86 12.44 30.79
N PHE A 17 8.32 11.53 29.97
CA PHE A 17 7.84 10.22 30.38
C PHE A 17 8.36 9.01 29.59
N PHE A 18 9.52 9.04 28.94
CA PHE A 18 10.28 7.81 28.64
C PHE A 18 11.79 8.13 28.73
N GLY A 19 12.59 7.50 29.59
CA GLY A 19 12.75 6.06 29.54
C GLY A 19 13.34 5.60 28.20
N ILE A 20 14.33 6.32 27.64
CA ILE A 20 15.13 5.87 26.48
C ILE A 20 15.98 4.67 26.90
N THR A 21 15.32 3.56 27.16
CA THR A 21 15.85 2.21 26.95
C THR A 21 15.22 1.76 25.65
N TYR A 22 16.06 1.65 24.62
CA TYR A 22 15.79 1.35 23.20
C TYR A 22 15.65 2.58 22.29
N PRO A 23 16.54 2.73 21.28
CA PRO A 23 16.41 3.76 20.26
C PRO A 23 15.22 3.42 19.36
N VAL A 24 14.34 4.39 19.10
CA VAL A 24 13.37 4.31 17.99
C VAL A 24 14.21 4.31 16.71
N LEU A 25 14.47 3.12 16.15
CA LEU A 25 15.39 2.94 15.01
C LEU A 25 14.68 3.05 13.65
N GLU A 26 13.36 3.11 13.63
CA GLU A 26 12.57 2.93 12.40
C GLU A 26 11.55 4.04 12.13
N GLU A 27 11.27 4.92 13.09
CA GLU A 27 10.25 5.97 13.00
C GLU A 27 10.89 7.34 13.29
N ASN A 28 10.34 8.43 12.71
CA ASN A 28 10.81 9.79 12.91
C ASN A 28 9.67 10.68 13.46
N ALA A 29 9.98 11.93 13.84
CA ALA A 29 9.01 12.82 14.49
C ALA A 29 7.76 13.12 13.64
N LEU A 30 7.87 13.09 12.31
CA LEU A 30 6.73 13.23 11.40
C LEU A 30 5.71 12.10 11.62
N TRP A 31 6.17 10.85 11.61
CA TRP A 31 5.28 9.69 11.76
C TRP A 31 4.68 9.59 13.16
N SER A 32 5.40 10.04 14.18
CA SER A 32 4.93 9.96 15.56
C SER A 32 3.83 10.95 15.89
N PHE A 33 3.94 12.20 15.39
CA PHE A 33 3.08 13.30 15.87
C PHE A 33 2.20 13.94 14.79
N ALA A 34 2.56 13.87 13.50
CA ALA A 34 1.78 14.52 12.45
C ALA A 34 0.46 13.81 12.01
N PRO A 35 0.22 12.50 12.24
CA PRO A 35 -1.01 11.86 11.73
C PRO A 35 -2.30 12.56 12.19
N HIS A 36 -2.36 12.93 13.47
CA HIS A 36 -3.52 13.62 14.05
C HIS A 36 -3.74 15.01 13.41
N ASP A 37 -2.67 15.80 13.28
CA ASP A 37 -2.75 17.15 12.70
C ASP A 37 -3.17 17.12 11.24
N ILE A 38 -2.62 16.17 10.47
CA ILE A 38 -3.00 15.97 9.08
C ILE A 38 -4.50 15.61 9.01
N SER A 39 -4.97 14.69 9.85
CA SER A 39 -6.40 14.33 9.91
C SER A 39 -7.28 15.55 10.20
N MET A 40 -6.93 16.37 11.19
CA MET A 40 -7.66 17.61 11.51
C MET A 40 -7.67 18.60 10.33
N ILE A 41 -6.52 18.81 9.68
CA ILE A 41 -6.41 19.71 8.52
C ILE A 41 -7.31 19.20 7.40
N LEU A 42 -7.24 17.91 7.04
CA LEU A 42 -8.07 17.32 5.98
C LEU A 42 -9.56 17.40 6.30
N ALA A 43 -9.93 17.22 7.57
CA ALA A 43 -11.32 17.35 8.03
C ALA A 43 -11.82 18.80 7.91
N LEU A 44 -10.99 19.79 8.24
CA LEU A 44 -11.34 21.21 8.16
C LEU A 44 -11.38 21.74 6.72
N THR A 45 -10.46 21.29 5.86
CA THR A 45 -10.46 21.70 4.45
C THR A 45 -11.55 21.00 3.65
N GLY A 46 -11.89 19.76 4.01
CA GLY A 46 -12.81 18.92 3.24
C GLY A 46 -12.23 18.44 1.90
N GLU A 47 -10.93 18.60 1.69
CA GLU A 47 -10.21 18.24 0.46
C GLU A 47 -8.80 17.71 0.73
N GLU A 48 -8.25 16.93 -0.22
CA GLU A 48 -6.86 16.47 -0.17
C GLU A 48 -5.91 17.53 -0.75
N PRO A 49 -4.67 17.66 -0.21
CA PRO A 49 -3.68 18.57 -0.76
C PRO A 49 -3.26 18.14 -2.18
N GLU A 50 -2.98 19.11 -3.04
CA GLU A 50 -2.42 18.89 -4.38
C GLU A 50 -0.90 18.69 -4.37
N SER A 51 -0.23 19.17 -3.32
CA SER A 51 1.21 18.94 -3.13
C SER A 51 1.63 19.10 -1.68
N VAL A 52 2.76 18.46 -1.36
CA VAL A 52 3.41 18.45 -0.06
C VAL A 52 4.87 18.84 -0.21
N GLN A 53 5.43 19.58 0.74
CA GLN A 53 6.85 19.81 0.86
C GLN A 53 7.23 19.73 2.33
N ALA A 54 8.08 18.78 2.70
CA ALA A 54 8.57 18.58 4.06
C ALA A 54 10.09 18.70 4.14
N THR A 55 10.56 19.41 5.17
CA THR A 55 11.98 19.53 5.55
C THR A 55 12.16 19.08 7.00
N GLY A 56 13.36 18.63 7.36
CA GLY A 56 13.62 18.13 8.70
C GLY A 56 15.09 18.16 9.09
N GLY A 57 15.34 18.06 10.39
CA GLY A 57 16.67 18.04 10.99
C GLY A 57 16.91 16.77 11.80
N ASN A 58 18.11 16.20 11.66
CA ASN A 58 18.54 14.98 12.33
C ASN A 58 19.65 15.36 13.32
N TYR A 59 19.32 15.46 14.61
CA TYR A 59 20.23 15.95 15.65
C TYR A 59 20.61 14.86 16.66
N LEU A 60 19.69 13.95 16.96
CA LEU A 60 19.93 12.79 17.82
C LEU A 60 20.50 11.61 17.02
N HIS A 61 20.16 11.50 15.73
CA HIS A 61 20.62 10.45 14.84
C HIS A 61 21.07 11.02 13.48
N ARG A 62 21.80 10.24 12.66
CA ARG A 62 22.28 10.73 11.34
C ARG A 62 21.21 10.71 10.24
N ARG A 63 20.17 9.88 10.39
CA ARG A 63 19.20 9.58 9.32
C ARG A 63 17.73 9.77 9.69
N ILE A 64 17.43 9.94 10.97
CA ILE A 64 16.06 10.03 11.48
C ILE A 64 15.82 11.49 11.85
N ALA A 65 14.75 12.08 11.32
CA ALA A 65 14.42 13.47 11.58
C ALA A 65 13.71 13.61 12.94
N ASP A 66 14.35 14.31 13.86
CA ASP A 66 13.81 14.57 15.20
C ASP A 66 12.90 15.82 15.21
N VAL A 67 13.00 16.64 14.16
CA VAL A 67 12.20 17.84 13.94
C VAL A 67 11.84 17.93 12.47
N THR A 68 10.57 18.18 12.15
CA THR A 68 10.12 18.37 10.76
C THR A 68 9.14 19.53 10.63
N THR A 69 9.15 20.15 9.45
CA THR A 69 8.11 21.09 9.01
C THR A 69 7.56 20.59 7.69
N THR A 70 6.25 20.40 7.61
CA THR A 70 5.54 19.93 6.42
C THR A 70 4.60 21.03 5.94
N HIS A 71 4.73 21.45 4.69
CA HIS A 71 3.85 22.39 4.02
C HIS A 71 2.91 21.67 3.07
N LEU A 72 1.63 22.02 3.11
CA LEU A 72 0.56 21.46 2.30
C LEU A 72 -0.06 22.57 1.44
N ALA A 73 -0.27 22.26 0.17
CA ALA A 73 -0.97 23.11 -0.79
C ALA A 73 -2.28 22.44 -1.19
N PHE A 74 -3.39 23.17 -1.17
CA PHE A 74 -4.69 22.63 -1.55
C PHE A 74 -5.22 23.26 -2.85
N PRO A 75 -6.07 22.54 -3.62
CA PRO A 75 -6.67 23.05 -4.85
C PRO A 75 -7.46 24.34 -4.68
N SER A 76 -8.14 24.53 -3.53
CA SER A 76 -8.87 25.76 -3.22
C SER A 76 -7.99 27.00 -3.03
N GLY A 77 -6.66 26.82 -2.95
CA GLY A 77 -5.71 27.86 -2.58
C GLY A 77 -5.41 27.91 -1.08
N ILE A 78 -6.07 27.09 -0.25
CA ILE A 78 -5.71 26.91 1.16
C ILE A 78 -4.25 26.47 1.25
N ARG A 79 -3.54 27.00 2.25
CA ARG A 79 -2.21 26.56 2.62
C ARG A 79 -2.25 26.05 4.04
N ALA A 80 -1.54 24.96 4.30
CA ALA A 80 -1.33 24.51 5.65
C ALA A 80 0.13 24.21 5.93
N HIS A 81 0.52 24.24 7.20
CA HIS A 81 1.74 23.56 7.62
C HIS A 81 1.59 22.87 8.97
N VAL A 82 2.39 21.81 9.12
CA VAL A 82 2.51 20.99 10.31
C VAL A 82 3.95 21.08 10.78
N PHE A 83 4.16 21.52 12.02
CA PHE A 83 5.46 21.50 12.67
C PHE A 83 5.45 20.49 13.80
N VAL A 84 6.38 19.54 13.76
CA VAL A 84 6.55 18.53 14.82
C VAL A 84 7.99 18.38 15.26
N SER A 85 8.18 18.16 16.56
CA SER A 85 9.50 18.10 17.18
C SER A 85 9.51 17.22 18.42
N TRP A 86 10.47 16.27 18.48
CA TRP A 86 10.84 15.53 19.69
C TRP A 86 11.68 16.36 20.67
N LEU A 87 12.28 17.45 20.18
CA LEU A 87 13.29 18.24 20.90
C LEU A 87 12.72 19.54 21.48
N HIS A 88 11.40 19.74 21.38
CA HIS A 88 10.79 20.97 21.82
C HIS A 88 10.86 21.10 23.35
N PRO A 89 11.27 22.25 23.93
CA PRO A 89 11.53 22.36 25.36
C PRO A 89 10.26 22.43 26.23
N PHE A 90 9.08 22.47 25.63
CA PHE A 90 7.79 22.46 26.31
C PHE A 90 6.75 21.76 25.45
N LYS A 91 5.72 21.21 26.11
CA LYS A 91 4.54 20.64 25.44
C LYS A 91 3.74 21.75 24.77
N ASP A 92 3.56 21.63 23.47
CA ASP A 92 2.79 22.51 22.60
C ASP A 92 1.90 21.64 21.71
N GLN A 93 0.60 21.89 21.71
CA GLN A 93 -0.37 21.12 20.92
C GLN A 93 -1.48 22.07 20.50
N LYS A 94 -1.25 22.77 19.39
CA LYS A 94 -2.07 23.88 18.93
C LYS A 94 -2.40 23.77 17.45
N LEU A 95 -3.65 24.03 17.12
CA LEU A 95 -4.12 24.24 15.76
C LEU A 95 -4.67 25.66 15.63
N VAL A 96 -4.07 26.43 14.73
CA VAL A 96 -4.45 27.80 14.41
C VAL A 96 -5.05 27.82 13.00
N VAL A 97 -6.27 28.32 12.89
CA VAL A 97 -6.95 28.54 11.60
C VAL A 97 -7.04 30.03 11.38
N VAL A 98 -6.50 30.51 10.26
CA VAL A 98 -6.55 31.92 9.87
C VAL A 98 -7.49 32.07 8.69
N GLY A 99 -8.66 32.63 8.96
CA GLY A 99 -9.62 33.03 7.94
C GLY A 99 -9.49 34.51 7.56
N ASP A 100 -10.27 34.92 6.57
CA ASP A 100 -10.38 36.32 6.12
C ASP A 100 -11.14 37.22 7.11
N ARG A 101 -11.99 36.64 7.96
CA ARG A 101 -12.82 37.36 8.95
C ARG A 101 -12.38 37.18 10.39
N LYS A 102 -11.94 35.97 10.74
CA LYS A 102 -11.58 35.58 12.11
C LYS A 102 -10.47 34.54 12.07
N MET A 103 -9.79 34.38 13.18
CA MET A 103 -8.90 33.25 13.45
C MET A 103 -9.49 32.37 14.53
N ALA A 104 -9.27 31.08 14.46
CA ALA A 104 -9.54 30.15 15.54
C ALA A 104 -8.23 29.60 16.07
N VAL A 105 -8.09 29.50 17.39
CA VAL A 105 -6.96 28.82 18.04
C VAL A 105 -7.55 27.72 18.90
N PHE A 106 -7.25 26.48 18.53
CA PHE A 106 -7.46 25.31 19.35
C PHE A 106 -6.14 24.99 20.08
N ASP A 107 -6.13 25.03 21.41
CA ASP A 107 -4.96 24.75 22.25
C ASP A 107 -5.30 23.63 23.21
N ASP A 108 -4.75 22.44 22.96
CA ASP A 108 -5.08 21.26 23.76
C ASP A 108 -4.31 21.23 25.10
N THR A 109 -3.45 22.22 25.36
CA THR A 109 -2.63 22.28 26.58
C THR A 109 -3.28 23.09 27.71
N VAL A 110 -4.37 23.81 27.42
CA VAL A 110 -5.07 24.68 28.39
C VAL A 110 -6.37 24.04 28.92
N PRO A 111 -6.93 24.56 30.04
CA PRO A 111 -8.22 24.09 30.57
C PRO A 111 -9.36 24.18 29.55
N TRP A 112 -10.35 23.30 29.67
CA TRP A 112 -11.44 23.13 28.71
C TRP A 112 -12.08 24.43 28.18
N PRO A 113 -12.42 25.42 29.04
CA PRO A 113 -13.07 26.66 28.57
C PRO A 113 -12.19 27.55 27.69
N GLU A 114 -10.87 27.35 27.72
CA GLU A 114 -9.89 28.13 26.97
C GLU A 114 -9.36 27.35 25.74
N LYS A 115 -9.75 26.08 25.57
CA LYS A 115 -9.22 25.22 24.50
C LYS A 115 -9.55 25.74 23.11
N LEU A 116 -10.67 26.45 22.92
CA LEU A 116 -11.04 27.02 21.61
C LEU A 116 -11.40 28.50 21.74
N LEU A 117 -10.56 29.34 21.14
CA LEU A 117 -10.72 30.79 21.12
C LEU A 117 -10.86 31.30 19.68
N LEU A 118 -11.77 32.25 19.47
CA LEU A 118 -11.95 32.98 18.21
C LEU A 118 -11.41 34.40 18.34
N TYR A 119 -10.52 34.79 17.44
CA TYR A 119 -9.96 36.13 17.38
C TYR A 119 -10.56 36.88 16.19
N HIS A 120 -11.18 38.02 16.46
CA HIS A 120 -11.65 38.94 15.43
C HIS A 120 -10.51 39.91 15.12
N HIS A 121 -9.59 39.54 14.25
CA HIS A 121 -8.59 40.49 13.77
C HIS A 121 -9.16 41.28 12.60
N GLU A 122 -9.15 42.60 12.74
CA GLU A 122 -9.34 43.50 11.61
C GLU A 122 -7.98 43.97 11.09
N ILE A 123 -7.78 43.90 9.77
CA ILE A 123 -6.66 44.58 9.12
C ILE A 123 -7.12 45.99 8.79
N VAL A 124 -6.71 46.95 9.61
CA VAL A 124 -7.04 48.37 9.39
C VAL A 124 -5.94 48.99 8.55
N TRP A 125 -6.32 49.53 7.39
CA TRP A 125 -5.39 50.25 6.52
C TRP A 125 -5.16 51.65 7.07
N LYS A 126 -3.93 51.95 7.51
CA LYS A 126 -3.51 53.30 7.90
C LYS A 126 -2.38 53.74 6.98
N ASN A 127 -2.60 54.80 6.19
CA ASN A 127 -1.62 55.34 5.25
C ASN A 127 -1.04 54.28 4.28
N ASN A 128 -1.90 53.42 3.70
CA ASN A 128 -1.51 52.28 2.87
C ASN A 128 -0.65 51.20 3.57
N VAL A 129 -0.52 51.24 4.90
CA VAL A 129 0.11 50.19 5.70
C VAL A 129 -1.00 49.36 6.38
N PRO A 130 -1.02 48.03 6.19
CA PRO A 130 -1.93 47.17 6.95
C PRO A 130 -1.45 47.09 8.41
N VAL A 131 -2.28 47.55 9.35
CA VAL A 131 -2.00 47.46 10.79
C VAL A 131 -2.98 46.47 11.43
N PRO A 132 -2.49 45.38 12.06
CA PRO A 132 -3.36 44.43 12.75
C PRO A 132 -3.93 45.07 14.02
N ALA A 133 -5.26 45.13 14.13
CA ALA A 133 -5.94 45.45 15.39
C ALA A 133 -6.14 44.16 16.18
N LYS A 134 -5.49 44.03 17.35
CA LYS A 134 -5.70 42.90 18.26
C LYS A 134 -7.03 43.09 19.01
N GLY A 135 -8.03 42.28 18.69
CA GLY A 135 -9.26 42.16 19.48
C GLY A 135 -9.09 41.16 20.62
N GLU A 136 -9.91 41.29 21.67
CA GLU A 136 -10.01 40.28 22.74
C GLU A 136 -10.56 38.97 22.16
N PRO A 137 -10.01 37.80 22.55
CA PRO A 137 -10.51 36.51 22.09
C PRO A 137 -11.90 36.21 22.65
N GLU A 138 -12.75 35.64 21.79
CA GLU A 138 -14.07 35.12 22.13
C GLU A 138 -13.97 33.62 22.43
N ARG A 139 -14.43 33.20 23.61
CA ARG A 139 -14.54 31.77 23.95
C ARG A 139 -15.72 31.14 23.21
N VAL A 140 -15.49 29.97 22.61
CA VAL A 140 -16.58 29.22 21.98
C VAL A 140 -17.39 28.48 23.04
N ALA A 141 -18.61 28.96 23.30
CA ALA A 141 -19.52 28.36 24.28
C ALA A 141 -20.15 27.05 23.76
N GLY A 142 -20.55 26.17 24.68
CA GLY A 142 -21.36 24.98 24.37
C GLY A 142 -20.57 23.74 23.91
N ILE A 143 -19.24 23.73 24.07
CA ILE A 143 -18.41 22.54 23.82
C ILE A 143 -18.44 21.65 25.07
N PRO A 144 -19.07 20.46 25.02
CA PRO A 144 -19.18 19.58 26.17
C PRO A 144 -17.82 19.01 26.58
N GLU A 145 -17.46 19.12 27.87
CA GLU A 145 -16.24 18.53 28.43
C GLU A 145 -16.36 17.01 28.49
N GLN A 146 -15.68 16.34 27.56
CA GLN A 146 -15.73 14.90 27.37
C GLN A 146 -14.34 14.37 27.00
N GLU A 147 -14.04 13.16 27.47
CA GLU A 147 -12.77 12.49 27.20
C GLU A 147 -12.70 11.99 25.74
N PRO A 148 -11.75 12.45 24.91
CA PRO A 148 -11.72 12.12 23.48
C PRO A 148 -11.60 10.62 23.19
N LEU A 149 -10.72 9.91 23.91
CA LEU A 149 -10.52 8.47 23.73
C LEU A 149 -11.79 7.67 24.07
N ARG A 150 -12.52 8.10 25.10
CA ARG A 150 -13.80 7.50 25.47
C ARG A 150 -14.83 7.70 24.37
N LEU A 151 -14.96 8.91 23.84
CA LEU A 151 -15.87 9.21 22.73
C LEU A 151 -15.55 8.39 21.48
N GLU A 152 -14.28 8.21 21.15
CA GLU A 152 -13.84 7.37 20.04
C GLU A 152 -14.26 5.90 20.25
N CYS A 153 -14.02 5.35 21.46
CA CYS A 153 -14.42 3.99 21.80
C CYS A 153 -15.94 3.79 21.75
N GLU A 154 -16.71 4.74 22.31
CA GLU A 154 -18.17 4.71 22.29
C GLU A 154 -18.71 4.78 20.86
N HIS A 155 -18.13 5.64 20.02
CA HIS A 155 -18.49 5.76 18.60
C HIS A 155 -18.18 4.47 17.82
N PHE A 156 -17.04 3.85 18.06
CA PHE A 156 -16.67 2.56 17.46
C PHE A 156 -17.69 1.47 17.80
N LEU A 157 -18.04 1.32 19.09
CA LEU A 157 -19.04 0.36 19.55
C LEU A 157 -20.42 0.64 18.93
N HIS A 158 -20.80 1.92 18.84
CA HIS A 158 -22.04 2.33 18.20
C HIS A 158 -22.10 1.95 16.72
N CYS A 159 -21.02 2.16 15.96
CA CYS A 159 -20.95 1.77 14.55
C CYS A 159 -21.09 0.26 14.36
N ILE A 160 -20.46 -0.55 15.23
CA ILE A 160 -20.62 -2.01 15.20
C ILE A 160 -22.07 -2.41 15.49
N ALA A 161 -22.68 -1.83 16.52
CA ALA A 161 -24.02 -2.20 16.96
C ALA A 161 -25.11 -1.82 15.93
N THR A 162 -24.92 -0.71 15.21
CA THR A 162 -25.95 -0.14 14.32
C THR A 162 -25.66 -0.35 12.83
N GLY A 163 -24.43 -0.71 12.46
CA GLY A 163 -23.98 -0.73 11.07
C GLY A 163 -23.82 0.67 10.45
N THR A 164 -23.89 1.73 11.26
CA THR A 164 -23.69 3.10 10.80
C THR A 164 -22.24 3.30 10.34
N PRO A 165 -21.99 3.93 9.17
CA PRO A 165 -20.63 4.26 8.75
C PRO A 165 -19.93 5.16 9.78
N PRO A 166 -18.67 4.87 10.14
CA PRO A 166 -17.93 5.70 11.09
C PRO A 166 -17.61 7.08 10.48
N VAL A 167 -17.55 8.11 11.33
CA VAL A 167 -17.14 9.46 10.95
C VAL A 167 -15.70 9.47 10.41
N THR A 168 -14.82 8.69 11.05
CA THR A 168 -13.46 8.39 10.59
C THR A 168 -13.40 6.96 10.07
N ASP A 169 -13.36 6.80 8.75
CA ASP A 169 -13.33 5.49 8.08
C ASP A 169 -11.92 5.13 7.57
N GLY A 170 -11.75 3.90 7.08
CA GLY A 170 -10.47 3.48 6.50
C GLY A 170 -10.05 4.29 5.26
N ARG A 171 -10.96 5.03 4.61
CA ARG A 171 -10.62 5.91 3.49
C ARG A 171 -9.99 7.20 4.00
N GLU A 172 -10.50 7.75 5.09
CA GLU A 172 -9.89 8.87 5.80
C GLU A 172 -8.47 8.51 6.24
N GLY A 173 -8.28 7.37 6.90
CA GLY A 173 -6.95 6.91 7.29
C GLY A 173 -6.00 6.74 6.09
N LEU A 174 -6.49 6.26 4.95
CA LEU A 174 -5.70 6.19 3.72
C LEU A 174 -5.29 7.58 3.19
N ARG A 175 -6.14 8.61 3.30
CA ARG A 175 -5.80 9.98 2.90
C ARG A 175 -4.69 10.54 3.79
N VAL A 176 -4.77 10.34 5.10
CA VAL A 176 -3.73 10.75 6.06
C VAL A 176 -2.40 10.08 5.73
N LEU A 177 -2.41 8.75 5.52
CA LEU A 177 -1.21 7.99 5.16
C LEU A 177 -0.59 8.44 3.83
N ARG A 178 -1.40 8.85 2.83
CA ARG A 178 -0.87 9.41 1.57
C ARG A 178 -0.09 10.69 1.80
N VAL A 179 -0.61 11.58 2.65
CA VAL A 179 0.07 12.84 2.98
C VAL A 179 1.36 12.55 3.75
N LEU A 180 1.32 11.69 4.78
CA LEU A 180 2.51 11.28 5.53
C LEU A 180 3.59 10.67 4.63
N ASN A 181 3.20 9.77 3.73
CA ASN A 181 4.14 9.14 2.81
C ASN A 181 4.75 10.15 1.82
N ALA A 182 3.95 11.08 1.29
CA ALA A 182 4.47 12.16 0.44
C ALA A 182 5.41 13.11 1.22
N SER A 183 5.10 13.40 2.48
CA SER A 183 6.01 14.15 3.37
C SER A 183 7.33 13.41 3.55
N GLN A 184 7.30 12.10 3.80
CA GLN A 184 8.53 11.29 3.92
C GLN A 184 9.35 11.32 2.63
N GLN A 185 8.71 11.13 1.47
CA GLN A 185 9.38 11.23 0.17
C GLN A 185 10.02 12.61 -0.06
N SER A 186 9.38 13.69 0.42
CA SER A 186 9.98 15.03 0.39
C SER A 186 11.23 15.10 1.26
N LEU A 187 11.20 14.57 2.49
CA LEU A 187 12.36 14.54 3.39
C LEU A 187 13.53 13.80 2.75
N ASP A 188 13.28 12.60 2.20
CA ASP A 188 14.29 11.76 1.55
C ASP A 188 14.90 12.42 0.30
N ARG A 189 14.15 13.35 -0.32
CA ARG A 189 14.56 14.12 -1.50
C ARG A 189 15.01 15.54 -1.14
N ASN A 190 15.47 15.77 0.08
CA ASN A 190 16.00 17.05 0.56
C ASN A 190 15.00 18.22 0.42
N GLY A 191 13.74 18.01 0.76
CA GLY A 191 12.71 19.04 0.71
C GLY A 191 12.10 19.27 -0.67
N ALA A 192 12.20 18.29 -1.58
CA ALA A 192 11.55 18.38 -2.88
C ALA A 192 10.02 18.38 -2.76
N GLN A 193 9.35 19.28 -3.49
CA GLN A 193 7.88 19.29 -3.53
C GLN A 193 7.36 18.02 -4.22
N ILE A 194 6.46 17.31 -3.53
CA ILE A 194 5.80 16.09 -4.00
C ILE A 194 4.36 16.42 -4.40
N SER A 195 3.96 16.10 -5.63
CA SER A 195 2.57 16.29 -6.06
C SER A 195 1.69 15.12 -5.59
N LEU A 196 0.55 15.46 -5.02
CA LEU A 196 -0.49 14.53 -4.58
C LEU A 196 -1.75 14.59 -5.44
N ARG A 197 -1.78 15.44 -6.48
CA ARG A 197 -2.85 15.39 -7.47
C ARG A 197 -2.96 13.95 -7.95
N ALA A 198 -4.15 13.38 -7.81
CA ALA A 198 -4.46 12.14 -8.45
C ALA A 198 -4.01 12.27 -9.90
N ALA A 199 -3.08 11.41 -10.33
CA ALA A 199 -3.14 10.98 -11.71
C ALA A 199 -4.62 10.57 -11.88
N ALA A 200 -5.35 11.31 -12.70
CA ALA A 200 -6.76 11.02 -12.99
C ALA A 200 -6.92 9.50 -13.15
N PRO A 201 -8.05 8.88 -12.74
CA PRO A 201 -8.26 7.47 -13.00
C PRO A 201 -7.94 7.25 -14.47
N ALA A 202 -6.88 6.48 -14.75
CA ALA A 202 -6.28 6.43 -16.07
C ALA A 202 -7.40 6.19 -17.08
N ALA A 203 -7.71 7.25 -17.83
CA ALA A 203 -8.69 7.21 -18.88
C ALA A 203 -8.25 6.08 -19.80
N LYS A 204 -9.21 5.24 -20.19
CA LYS A 204 -9.01 4.25 -21.24
C LYS A 204 -8.27 4.90 -22.41
N GLY A 205 -7.06 4.40 -22.67
CA GLY A 205 -6.36 4.51 -23.94
C GLY A 205 -5.87 5.91 -24.32
N GLN A 206 -4.57 6.13 -24.11
CA GLN A 206 -3.69 6.47 -25.23
C GLN A 206 -2.43 5.62 -25.06
N ALA A 207 -2.14 4.82 -26.09
CA ALA A 207 -0.93 4.03 -26.17
C ALA A 207 0.27 4.99 -26.18
N SER A 208 0.89 5.18 -25.02
CA SER A 208 2.28 5.55 -24.97
C SER A 208 3.09 4.32 -25.35
N GLU A 209 4.07 4.50 -26.22
CA GLU A 209 5.17 3.56 -26.48
C GLU A 209 5.57 2.76 -25.23
N PRO A 210 5.88 1.45 -25.35
CA PRO A 210 5.92 0.51 -24.24
C PRO A 210 6.95 0.94 -23.19
N SER A 211 6.48 1.62 -22.14
CA SER A 211 7.32 2.02 -21.03
C SER A 211 7.76 0.80 -20.25
N ALA A 212 8.94 0.93 -19.64
CA ALA A 212 9.54 -0.02 -18.72
C ALA A 212 8.53 -0.59 -17.69
N HIS A 213 8.86 -1.76 -17.15
CA HIS A 213 8.15 -2.37 -16.03
C HIS A 213 8.05 -1.43 -14.83
N PHE A 214 7.06 -1.65 -13.96
CA PHE A 214 6.94 -1.01 -12.66
C PHE A 214 7.53 -1.93 -11.58
N ALA A 215 8.41 -1.40 -10.73
CA ALA A 215 8.83 -2.04 -9.49
C ALA A 215 8.63 -1.06 -8.33
N HIS A 216 7.97 -1.54 -7.27
CA HIS A 216 7.82 -0.77 -6.04
C HIS A 216 9.21 -0.45 -5.45
N GLU A 217 9.37 0.67 -4.77
CA GLU A 217 10.68 1.13 -4.24
C GLU A 217 11.31 0.15 -3.23
N THR A 218 10.48 -0.64 -2.56
CA THR A 218 10.91 -1.69 -1.63
C THR A 218 11.22 -3.04 -2.32
N ALA A 219 10.90 -3.17 -3.61
CA ALA A 219 11.21 -4.38 -4.37
C ALA A 219 12.67 -4.34 -4.81
N VAL A 220 13.35 -5.49 -4.72
CA VAL A 220 14.74 -5.63 -5.13
C VAL A 220 14.78 -6.43 -6.44
N VAL A 221 15.38 -5.85 -7.46
CA VAL A 221 15.63 -6.55 -8.74
C VAL A 221 17.13 -6.55 -8.95
N ASP A 222 17.73 -7.74 -8.89
CA ASP A 222 19.16 -7.91 -9.10
C ASP A 222 19.56 -7.48 -10.53
N GLU A 223 20.80 -7.02 -10.68
CA GLU A 223 21.37 -6.72 -11.99
C GLU A 223 21.36 -7.97 -12.90
N GLY A 224 21.09 -7.76 -14.19
CA GLY A 224 21.03 -8.83 -15.19
C GLY A 224 19.67 -9.56 -15.27
N CYS A 225 18.66 -9.12 -14.52
CA CYS A 225 17.28 -9.59 -14.72
C CYS A 225 16.64 -8.94 -15.96
N HIS A 226 15.77 -9.68 -16.64
CA HIS A 226 14.95 -9.15 -17.73
C HIS A 226 13.48 -9.09 -17.30
N ILE A 227 12.88 -7.90 -17.35
CA ILE A 227 11.48 -7.68 -16.98
C ILE A 227 10.75 -7.05 -18.16
N GLY A 228 9.74 -7.73 -18.68
CA GLY A 228 8.95 -7.29 -19.83
C GLY A 228 8.08 -6.07 -19.53
N ALA A 229 7.73 -5.34 -20.60
CA ALA A 229 6.90 -4.14 -20.51
C ALA A 229 5.53 -4.41 -19.85
N GLY A 230 5.02 -3.43 -19.11
CA GLY A 230 3.73 -3.52 -18.41
C GLY A 230 3.72 -4.46 -17.19
N THR A 231 4.81 -5.14 -16.89
CA THR A 231 4.93 -5.96 -15.67
C THR A 231 5.01 -5.09 -14.43
N LYS A 232 4.33 -5.49 -13.35
CA LYS A 232 4.28 -4.81 -12.06
C LYS A 232 4.85 -5.71 -10.96
N ILE A 233 5.79 -5.18 -10.19
CA ILE A 233 6.41 -5.83 -9.04
C ILE A 233 6.08 -5.04 -7.78
N TRP A 234 5.41 -5.67 -6.82
CA TRP A 234 4.93 -5.06 -5.59
C TRP A 234 5.89 -5.25 -4.41
N HIS A 235 5.49 -4.74 -3.25
CA HIS A 235 6.29 -4.56 -2.04
C HIS A 235 7.13 -5.77 -1.64
N PHE A 236 8.37 -5.54 -1.21
CA PHE A 236 9.28 -6.53 -0.63
C PHE A 236 9.52 -7.80 -1.47
N SER A 237 9.29 -7.73 -2.78
CA SER A 237 9.60 -8.82 -3.69
C SER A 237 11.05 -8.76 -4.14
N HIS A 238 11.68 -9.93 -4.33
CA HIS A 238 13.07 -10.04 -4.77
C HIS A 238 13.15 -10.88 -6.05
N VAL A 239 13.61 -10.26 -7.14
CA VAL A 239 13.93 -10.94 -8.39
C VAL A 239 15.44 -11.13 -8.47
N LEU A 240 15.88 -12.39 -8.38
CA LEU A 240 17.29 -12.76 -8.37
C LEU A 240 17.86 -12.84 -9.79
N LYS A 241 19.18 -12.59 -9.88
CA LYS A 241 19.94 -12.54 -11.13
C LYS A 241 19.65 -13.68 -12.12
N GLY A 242 19.70 -13.36 -13.41
CA GLY A 242 19.48 -14.31 -14.50
C GLY A 242 18.00 -14.66 -14.76
N SER A 243 17.08 -14.16 -13.93
CA SER A 243 15.65 -14.41 -14.11
C SER A 243 15.03 -13.56 -15.22
N ARG A 244 14.06 -14.14 -15.93
CA ARG A 244 13.35 -13.52 -17.05
C ARG A 244 11.85 -13.55 -16.79
N ILE A 245 11.23 -12.38 -16.76
CA ILE A 245 9.79 -12.19 -16.58
C ILE A 245 9.24 -11.53 -17.84
N GLY A 246 8.19 -12.14 -18.42
CA GLY A 246 7.52 -11.62 -19.61
C GLY A 246 6.78 -10.31 -19.37
N GLU A 247 6.04 -9.88 -20.40
CA GLU A 247 5.23 -8.66 -20.39
C GLU A 247 3.93 -8.84 -19.58
N ASN A 248 3.40 -7.73 -19.06
CA ASN A 248 2.07 -7.65 -18.43
C ASN A 248 1.86 -8.62 -17.26
N CYS A 249 2.92 -8.98 -16.54
CA CYS A 249 2.83 -9.80 -15.34
C CYS A 249 2.49 -8.95 -14.11
N ASN A 250 1.91 -9.60 -13.09
CA ASN A 250 1.65 -8.96 -11.79
C ASN A 250 2.25 -9.84 -10.69
N ILE A 251 3.29 -9.30 -10.03
CA ILE A 251 4.10 -9.97 -9.02
C ILE A 251 3.77 -9.33 -7.66
N GLY A 252 3.04 -10.06 -6.81
CA GLY A 252 2.51 -9.61 -5.52
C GLY A 252 3.59 -9.27 -4.49
N GLN A 253 3.15 -9.06 -3.24
CA GLN A 253 4.05 -8.74 -2.13
C GLN A 253 4.85 -9.97 -1.67
N ASN A 254 6.12 -9.76 -1.30
CA ASN A 254 6.98 -10.80 -0.73
C ASN A 254 7.10 -12.04 -1.64
N VAL A 255 7.21 -11.80 -2.95
CA VAL A 255 7.46 -12.83 -3.96
C VAL A 255 8.96 -12.93 -4.20
N VAL A 256 9.47 -14.16 -4.25
CA VAL A 256 10.86 -14.44 -4.60
C VAL A 256 10.91 -15.15 -5.94
N ILE A 257 11.69 -14.64 -6.90
CA ILE A 257 11.83 -15.24 -8.23
C ILE A 257 13.31 -15.44 -8.51
N GLY A 258 13.72 -16.69 -8.71
CA GLY A 258 15.05 -17.02 -9.22
C GLY A 258 15.95 -17.83 -8.27
N PRO A 259 17.26 -17.89 -8.57
CA PRO A 259 17.88 -17.38 -9.80
C PRO A 259 17.50 -18.20 -11.04
N ASP A 260 17.80 -17.67 -12.24
CA ASP A 260 17.67 -18.37 -13.53
C ASP A 260 16.25 -18.89 -13.86
N VAL A 261 15.21 -18.20 -13.39
CA VAL A 261 13.80 -18.60 -13.60
C VAL A 261 13.21 -17.93 -14.84
N THR A 262 12.35 -18.65 -15.56
CA THR A 262 11.60 -18.12 -16.71
C THR A 262 10.10 -18.06 -16.41
N ILE A 263 9.53 -16.86 -16.55
CA ILE A 263 8.11 -16.59 -16.42
C ILE A 263 7.61 -15.94 -17.72
N GLY A 264 6.56 -16.51 -18.30
CA GLY A 264 5.91 -16.03 -19.52
C GLY A 264 5.18 -14.69 -19.34
N ARG A 265 4.34 -14.36 -20.32
CA ARG A 265 3.56 -13.11 -20.36
C ARG A 265 2.24 -13.25 -19.61
N GLY A 266 1.74 -12.17 -19.02
CA GLY A 266 0.40 -12.12 -18.44
C GLY A 266 0.22 -12.97 -17.18
N CYS A 267 1.31 -13.43 -16.57
CA CYS A 267 1.26 -14.25 -15.37
C CYS A 267 0.84 -13.41 -14.16
N LYS A 268 0.08 -14.02 -13.26
CA LYS A 268 -0.34 -13.40 -12.00
C LYS A 268 0.17 -14.23 -10.84
N ILE A 269 1.15 -13.70 -10.13
CA ILE A 269 1.78 -14.35 -8.99
C ILE A 269 1.38 -13.56 -7.76
N GLN A 270 0.50 -14.13 -6.95
CA GLN A 270 -0.01 -13.47 -5.75
C GLN A 270 1.05 -13.50 -4.61
N ASN A 271 0.71 -12.87 -3.49
CA ASN A 271 1.64 -12.65 -2.38
C ASN A 271 2.25 -13.95 -1.83
N ASN A 272 3.48 -13.86 -1.31
CA ASN A 272 4.19 -14.95 -0.62
C ASN A 272 4.48 -16.19 -1.46
N VAL A 273 4.65 -16.04 -2.77
CA VAL A 273 5.02 -17.15 -3.68
C VAL A 273 6.51 -17.11 -3.94
N SER A 274 7.19 -18.23 -3.78
CA SER A 274 8.60 -18.39 -4.13
C SER A 274 8.75 -19.27 -5.37
N VAL A 275 9.16 -18.68 -6.48
CA VAL A 275 9.46 -19.36 -7.74
C VAL A 275 10.96 -19.63 -7.80
N TYR A 276 11.36 -20.82 -7.35
CA TYR A 276 12.76 -21.21 -7.25
C TYR A 276 13.37 -21.64 -8.58
N LYS A 277 14.72 -21.66 -8.64
CA LYS A 277 15.49 -22.28 -9.72
C LYS A 277 14.93 -23.66 -10.09
N GLY A 278 14.74 -23.87 -11.40
CA GLY A 278 14.15 -25.08 -11.96
C GLY A 278 12.64 -24.98 -12.22
N VAL A 279 11.96 -23.95 -11.73
CA VAL A 279 10.55 -23.70 -12.06
C VAL A 279 10.44 -22.83 -13.31
N THR A 280 9.59 -23.26 -14.24
CA THR A 280 9.22 -22.50 -15.44
C THR A 280 7.71 -22.29 -15.46
N LEU A 281 7.29 -21.04 -15.62
CA LEU A 281 5.88 -20.67 -15.78
C LEU A 281 5.66 -20.16 -17.21
N GLU A 282 4.80 -20.81 -17.99
CA GLU A 282 4.38 -20.32 -19.31
C GLU A 282 3.36 -19.18 -19.21
N ASP A 283 2.91 -18.66 -20.36
CA ASP A 283 2.03 -17.50 -20.44
C ASP A 283 0.69 -17.70 -19.69
N GLY A 284 0.24 -16.65 -19.01
CA GLY A 284 -1.08 -16.59 -18.39
C GLY A 284 -1.26 -17.51 -17.18
N VAL A 285 -0.17 -18.02 -16.60
CA VAL A 285 -0.22 -18.82 -15.38
C VAL A 285 -0.69 -17.96 -14.20
N PHE A 286 -1.59 -18.52 -13.38
CA PHE A 286 -2.03 -17.93 -12.13
C PHE A 286 -1.48 -18.73 -10.95
N CYS A 287 -0.68 -18.10 -10.09
CA CYS A 287 -0.27 -18.64 -8.80
C CYS A 287 -1.03 -17.89 -7.70
N GLY A 288 -1.93 -18.59 -7.01
CA GLY A 288 -2.67 -18.05 -5.87
C GLY A 288 -1.77 -17.68 -4.69
N PRO A 289 -2.32 -16.99 -3.67
CA PRO A 289 -1.54 -16.56 -2.52
C PRO A 289 -0.88 -17.74 -1.81
N SER A 290 0.39 -17.58 -1.45
CA SER A 290 1.18 -18.56 -0.71
C SER A 290 1.31 -19.93 -1.39
N VAL A 291 1.26 -20.01 -2.73
CA VAL A 291 1.67 -21.21 -3.46
C VAL A 291 3.14 -21.52 -3.20
N VAL A 292 3.43 -22.78 -2.91
CA VAL A 292 4.78 -23.25 -2.60
C VAL A 292 5.30 -24.13 -3.73
N PHE A 293 6.37 -23.69 -4.39
CA PHE A 293 7.17 -24.54 -5.25
C PHE A 293 8.31 -25.18 -4.47
N THR A 294 8.72 -26.36 -4.89
CA THR A 294 9.94 -27.02 -4.42
C THR A 294 10.85 -27.29 -5.63
N ASN A 295 12.13 -27.54 -5.39
CA ASN A 295 13.09 -27.89 -6.45
C ASN A 295 13.93 -29.13 -6.12
N ILE A 296 14.00 -29.54 -4.85
CA ILE A 296 14.67 -30.76 -4.39
C ILE A 296 13.63 -31.72 -3.77
N ILE A 297 13.63 -32.99 -4.19
CA ILE A 297 12.68 -34.02 -3.70
C ILE A 297 12.91 -34.34 -2.22
N ASN A 298 14.17 -34.46 -1.82
CA ASN A 298 14.58 -34.99 -0.52
C ASN A 298 15.68 -34.13 0.13
N PRO A 299 15.37 -32.86 0.47
CA PRO A 299 16.35 -31.96 1.07
C PRO A 299 16.78 -32.43 2.46
N ARG A 300 18.06 -32.21 2.80
CA ARG A 300 18.63 -32.36 4.14
C ARG A 300 19.57 -31.19 4.37
N ALA A 301 19.46 -30.51 5.51
CA ALA A 301 20.16 -29.23 5.75
C ALA A 301 21.70 -29.33 5.61
N GLU A 302 22.29 -30.45 6.02
CA GLU A 302 23.74 -30.68 5.98
C GLU A 302 24.25 -31.11 4.60
N ILE A 303 23.35 -31.45 3.66
CA ILE A 303 23.70 -32.03 2.38
C ILE A 303 23.19 -31.10 1.27
N SER A 304 24.12 -30.32 0.70
CA SER A 304 23.82 -29.53 -0.51
C SER A 304 23.46 -30.47 -1.67
N LYS A 305 22.32 -30.22 -2.30
CA LYS A 305 21.80 -31.00 -3.44
C LYS A 305 21.44 -30.11 -4.63
N MET A 306 22.07 -28.95 -4.76
CA MET A 306 21.73 -27.98 -5.82
C MET A 306 22.02 -28.50 -7.24
N ASP A 307 22.84 -29.55 -7.36
CA ASP A 307 23.05 -30.34 -8.58
C ASP A 307 21.87 -31.27 -8.94
N GLN A 308 20.94 -31.51 -8.01
CA GLN A 308 19.79 -32.42 -8.16
C GLN A 308 18.45 -31.69 -8.33
N VAL A 309 18.49 -30.41 -8.71
CA VAL A 309 17.29 -29.62 -9.00
C VAL A 309 16.45 -30.34 -10.06
N ARG A 310 15.18 -30.61 -9.72
CA ARG A 310 14.23 -31.18 -10.67
C ARG A 310 13.37 -30.09 -11.29
N PRO A 311 13.31 -30.00 -12.63
CA PRO A 311 12.53 -28.96 -13.29
C PRO A 311 11.03 -29.19 -13.05
N SER A 312 10.30 -28.10 -12.82
CA SER A 312 8.84 -28.11 -12.77
C SER A 312 8.30 -27.17 -13.82
N LEU A 313 7.40 -27.64 -14.67
CA LEU A 313 6.82 -26.87 -15.76
C LEU A 313 5.35 -26.59 -15.48
N VAL A 314 4.96 -25.33 -15.44
CA VAL A 314 3.57 -24.91 -15.34
C VAL A 314 3.17 -24.33 -16.69
N LYS A 315 2.33 -25.05 -17.42
CA LYS A 315 1.96 -24.70 -18.79
C LYS A 315 0.95 -23.58 -18.86
N LYS A 316 0.79 -23.06 -20.08
CA LYS A 316 -0.05 -21.91 -20.42
C LYS A 316 -1.42 -21.95 -19.74
N GLY A 317 -1.78 -20.85 -19.09
CA GLY A 317 -3.11 -20.63 -18.53
C GLY A 317 -3.46 -21.51 -17.32
N ALA A 318 -2.54 -22.32 -16.81
CA ALA A 318 -2.79 -23.14 -15.63
C ALA A 318 -3.03 -22.25 -14.39
N THR A 319 -3.92 -22.71 -13.52
CA THR A 319 -4.25 -22.07 -12.25
C THR A 319 -3.79 -22.96 -11.10
N ILE A 320 -3.00 -22.38 -10.20
CA ILE A 320 -2.60 -22.98 -8.94
C ILE A 320 -3.30 -22.25 -7.81
N GLY A 321 -4.22 -22.94 -7.14
CA GLY A 321 -5.01 -22.37 -6.04
C GLY A 321 -4.17 -21.97 -4.84
N ALA A 322 -4.73 -21.10 -4.00
CA ALA A 322 -4.06 -20.58 -2.81
C ALA A 322 -3.50 -21.71 -1.92
N ASN A 323 -2.30 -21.51 -1.39
CA ASN A 323 -1.63 -22.42 -0.47
C ASN A 323 -1.44 -23.86 -0.99
N ALA A 324 -1.45 -24.06 -2.32
CA ALA A 324 -1.11 -25.36 -2.90
C ALA A 324 0.41 -25.56 -2.95
N THR A 325 0.85 -26.80 -2.82
CA THR A 325 2.27 -27.19 -2.84
C THR A 325 2.58 -28.05 -4.06
N ILE A 326 3.61 -27.68 -4.80
CA ILE A 326 4.07 -28.38 -6.00
C ILE A 326 5.38 -29.12 -5.69
N VAL A 327 5.32 -30.44 -5.61
CA VAL A 327 6.52 -31.29 -5.49
C VAL A 327 7.29 -31.22 -6.82
N CYS A 328 8.61 -31.02 -6.75
CA CYS A 328 9.41 -30.79 -7.95
C CYS A 328 9.45 -31.98 -8.91
N GLY A 329 9.71 -31.70 -10.19
CA GLY A 329 9.75 -32.74 -11.24
C GLY A 329 8.40 -33.04 -11.87
N VAL A 330 7.38 -32.20 -11.63
CA VAL A 330 6.03 -32.37 -12.19
C VAL A 330 5.74 -31.32 -13.26
N THR A 331 4.91 -31.72 -14.22
CA THR A 331 4.32 -30.83 -15.23
C THR A 331 2.84 -30.58 -14.93
N ILE A 332 2.45 -29.32 -14.84
CA ILE A 332 1.05 -28.90 -14.74
C ILE A 332 0.57 -28.49 -16.13
N GLY A 333 -0.43 -29.19 -16.64
CA GLY A 333 -0.95 -29.06 -18.01
C GLY A 333 -1.60 -27.72 -18.33
N VAL A 334 -1.82 -27.50 -19.62
CA VAL A 334 -2.44 -26.29 -20.18
C VAL A 334 -3.83 -26.11 -19.58
N TYR A 335 -4.13 -24.93 -19.04
CA TYR A 335 -5.39 -24.62 -18.35
C TYR A 335 -5.80 -25.63 -17.25
N ALA A 336 -4.85 -26.40 -16.70
CA ALA A 336 -5.12 -27.24 -15.54
C ALA A 336 -5.47 -26.35 -14.33
N PHE A 337 -6.30 -26.88 -13.44
CA PHE A 337 -6.76 -26.18 -12.25
C PHE A 337 -6.44 -26.99 -11.00
N VAL A 338 -5.43 -26.54 -10.25
CA VAL A 338 -5.07 -27.09 -8.95
C VAL A 338 -5.88 -26.34 -7.90
N GLY A 339 -6.70 -27.05 -7.13
CA GLY A 339 -7.48 -26.44 -6.05
C GLY A 339 -6.62 -25.92 -4.91
N ALA A 340 -7.19 -25.02 -4.11
CA ALA A 340 -6.53 -24.49 -2.93
C ALA A 340 -6.11 -25.60 -1.95
N GLY A 341 -4.92 -25.46 -1.34
CA GLY A 341 -4.37 -26.41 -0.37
C GLY A 341 -3.96 -27.77 -0.95
N ALA A 342 -4.02 -27.98 -2.27
CA ALA A 342 -3.66 -29.27 -2.86
C ALA A 342 -2.14 -29.51 -2.86
N VAL A 343 -1.72 -30.77 -2.72
CA VAL A 343 -0.31 -31.16 -2.81
C VAL A 343 -0.08 -31.99 -4.07
N VAL A 344 0.48 -31.36 -5.09
CA VAL A 344 0.70 -31.96 -6.41
C VAL A 344 1.98 -32.80 -6.38
N THR A 345 1.84 -34.11 -6.56
CA THR A 345 2.96 -35.08 -6.51
C THR A 345 3.20 -35.80 -7.84
N LYS A 346 2.38 -35.54 -8.86
CA LYS A 346 2.43 -36.14 -10.19
C LYS A 346 1.95 -35.11 -11.22
N ASP A 347 2.29 -35.36 -12.49
CA ASP A 347 1.81 -34.54 -13.60
C ASP A 347 0.29 -34.36 -13.60
N VAL A 348 -0.15 -33.14 -13.90
CA VAL A 348 -1.55 -32.77 -13.99
C VAL A 348 -1.91 -32.64 -15.47
N PRO A 349 -2.85 -33.44 -16.02
CA PRO A 349 -3.23 -33.36 -17.42
C PRO A 349 -3.80 -31.99 -17.82
N ASP A 350 -3.77 -31.69 -19.12
CA ASP A 350 -4.36 -30.46 -19.65
C ASP A 350 -5.84 -30.36 -19.28
N HIS A 351 -6.28 -29.19 -18.81
CA HIS A 351 -7.61 -28.91 -18.30
C HIS A 351 -8.06 -29.74 -17.09
N ALA A 352 -7.21 -30.55 -16.47
CA ALA A 352 -7.63 -31.35 -15.31
C ALA A 352 -7.89 -30.44 -14.09
N LEU A 353 -8.97 -30.72 -13.37
CA LEU A 353 -9.23 -30.17 -12.05
C LEU A 353 -8.75 -31.17 -11.01
N CYS A 354 -7.76 -30.81 -10.18
CA CYS A 354 -7.24 -31.66 -9.13
C CYS A 354 -7.28 -30.99 -7.75
N VAL A 355 -7.54 -31.77 -6.70
CA VAL A 355 -7.66 -31.29 -5.31
C VAL A 355 -7.11 -32.33 -4.33
N GLY A 356 -6.82 -31.90 -3.10
CA GLY A 356 -6.45 -32.76 -1.97
C GLY A 356 -4.95 -32.97 -1.77
N ASN A 357 -4.60 -33.72 -0.72
CA ASN A 357 -3.23 -34.07 -0.36
C ASN A 357 -3.10 -35.59 -0.17
N PRO A 358 -2.39 -36.32 -1.06
CA PRO A 358 -1.88 -35.86 -2.36
C PRO A 358 -3.01 -35.58 -3.36
N ALA A 359 -2.78 -34.66 -4.29
CA ALA A 359 -3.78 -34.20 -5.25
C ALA A 359 -4.30 -35.34 -6.14
N ARG A 360 -5.61 -35.33 -6.41
CA ARG A 360 -6.30 -36.28 -7.31
C ARG A 360 -7.17 -35.53 -8.29
N VAL A 361 -7.21 -35.99 -9.53
CA VAL A 361 -8.10 -35.43 -10.56
C VAL A 361 -9.56 -35.76 -10.22
N THR A 362 -10.38 -34.74 -10.04
CA THR A 362 -11.82 -34.86 -9.70
C THR A 362 -12.74 -34.37 -10.82
N GLY A 363 -12.17 -33.87 -11.91
CA GLY A 363 -12.91 -33.42 -13.08
C GLY A 363 -12.03 -32.65 -14.05
N TRP A 364 -12.68 -31.77 -14.81
CA TRP A 364 -12.02 -30.92 -15.81
C TRP A 364 -12.50 -29.48 -15.67
N ALA A 365 -11.65 -28.52 -16.04
CA ALA A 365 -11.92 -27.10 -16.05
C ALA A 365 -11.83 -26.57 -17.49
N CYS A 366 -12.74 -25.67 -17.84
CA CYS A 366 -12.68 -24.93 -19.09
C CYS A 366 -11.57 -23.87 -19.00
N ALA A 367 -11.04 -23.41 -20.14
CA ALA A 367 -10.11 -22.28 -20.21
C ALA A 367 -10.67 -20.98 -19.56
N CYS A 368 -11.99 -20.85 -19.40
CA CYS A 368 -12.60 -19.73 -18.67
C CYS A 368 -12.64 -19.90 -17.15
N GLY A 369 -12.14 -21.00 -16.59
CA GLY A 369 -12.12 -21.28 -15.15
C GLY A 369 -13.31 -22.09 -14.62
N GLU A 370 -14.41 -22.18 -15.38
CA GLU A 370 -15.59 -22.96 -14.99
C GLU A 370 -15.36 -24.47 -15.05
N ARG A 371 -15.93 -25.19 -14.09
CA ARG A 371 -15.91 -26.65 -14.08
C ARG A 371 -16.70 -27.20 -15.26
N LEU A 372 -16.08 -28.08 -16.05
CA LEU A 372 -16.77 -28.78 -17.11
C LEU A 372 -17.67 -29.86 -16.52
N PRO A 373 -18.97 -29.92 -16.90
CA PRO A 373 -19.82 -31.05 -16.58
C PRO A 373 -19.28 -32.31 -17.27
N LYS A 374 -19.92 -33.48 -17.07
CA LYS A 374 -19.59 -34.71 -17.84
C LYS A 374 -19.63 -34.53 -19.37
N ARG A 375 -20.18 -33.40 -19.86
CA ARG A 375 -20.23 -33.00 -21.27
C ARG A 375 -18.99 -32.19 -21.62
N THR A 376 -18.46 -32.39 -22.82
CA THR A 376 -17.29 -31.66 -23.32
C THR A 376 -17.60 -30.23 -23.80
N VAL A 377 -18.66 -29.60 -23.29
CA VAL A 377 -19.06 -28.23 -23.68
C VAL A 377 -19.23 -27.40 -22.41
N CYS A 378 -18.53 -26.27 -22.34
CA CYS A 378 -18.65 -25.32 -21.24
C CYS A 378 -19.99 -24.58 -21.34
N LYS A 379 -20.78 -24.58 -20.25
CA LYS A 379 -22.06 -23.86 -20.21
C LYS A 379 -21.91 -22.35 -20.15
N ALA A 380 -20.81 -21.85 -19.60
CA ALA A 380 -20.60 -20.41 -19.41
C ALA A 380 -20.08 -19.72 -20.67
N CYS A 381 -19.10 -20.30 -21.36
CA CYS A 381 -18.48 -19.67 -22.54
C CYS A 381 -18.71 -20.43 -23.86
N GLY A 382 -19.43 -21.55 -23.85
CA GLY A 382 -19.76 -22.30 -25.07
C GLY A 382 -18.62 -23.10 -25.70
N ARG A 383 -17.37 -22.99 -25.19
CA ARG A 383 -16.22 -23.73 -25.71
C ARG A 383 -16.43 -25.24 -25.67
N LYS A 384 -15.92 -25.93 -26.69
CA LYS A 384 -16.03 -27.37 -26.87
C LYS A 384 -14.66 -28.03 -26.71
N TYR A 385 -14.65 -29.23 -26.17
CA TYR A 385 -13.44 -29.97 -25.84
C TYR A 385 -13.50 -31.39 -26.39
N LYS A 386 -12.34 -31.99 -26.61
CA LYS A 386 -12.15 -33.40 -26.96
C LYS A 386 -11.20 -34.03 -25.95
N LYS A 387 -11.49 -35.27 -25.55
CA LYS A 387 -10.63 -36.01 -24.62
C LYS A 387 -9.53 -36.73 -25.39
N GLY A 388 -8.28 -36.50 -25.00
CA GLY A 388 -7.09 -37.14 -25.56
C GLY A 388 -6.27 -37.86 -24.49
N LYS A 389 -5.10 -38.37 -24.89
CA LYS A 389 -4.16 -39.05 -23.97
C LYS A 389 -3.60 -38.13 -22.88
N GLY A 390 -3.45 -36.82 -23.18
CA GLY A 390 -2.84 -35.83 -22.28
C GLY A 390 -3.82 -34.95 -21.49
N GLY A 391 -5.14 -35.19 -21.60
CA GLY A 391 -6.16 -34.35 -20.97
C GLY A 391 -7.29 -33.99 -21.92
N LEU A 392 -7.81 -32.77 -21.82
CA LEU A 392 -8.72 -32.20 -22.82
C LEU A 392 -7.98 -31.25 -23.75
N THR A 393 -8.40 -31.19 -25.01
CA THR A 393 -7.99 -30.17 -25.99
C THR A 393 -9.22 -29.43 -26.49
N GLU A 394 -9.12 -28.12 -26.70
CA GLU A 394 -10.19 -27.33 -27.32
C GLU A 394 -10.42 -27.82 -28.77
N ALA A 395 -11.69 -27.94 -29.16
CA ALA A 395 -12.15 -28.79 -30.26
C ALA A 395 -12.27 -28.10 -31.61
#